data_AF-A0A917AJX4-F1
#
_entry.id   AF-A0A917AJX4-F1
#
_cell.length_a   1.000
_cell.length_b   1.000
_cell.length_c   1.000
_cell.angle_alpha   90.00
_cell.angle_beta   90.00
_cell.angle_gamma   90.00
#
_symmetry.space_group_name_H-M   'P 1'
#
loop_
_entity.id
_entity.type
_entity.pdbx_description
1 polymer ?
#
loop_
_entity_poly.entity_id
_entity_poly.type
_entity_poly.pdbx_seq_one_letter_code
_entity_poly.pdbx_strand_id
1 'polypeptide(L)'
;MTIIIPDSRVAKEASKLVYEISPEFLYNHCLRTYAFGDALGRTYGFKYDRELFYLGAVLHDVGFTDHVCRKCSFEYEGADHAETFLRSHNLPQEKIDIVREAIMLHTSELAGEKQPEIALVHFGAAMDVVGARIEDISEEAFHFILEAYPRLGFKQAFVELVKYDAQLKHGQDPNNLSSSMLRRGFVDWVTNAPFSE
;
A
#
# COMPACT_ATOMS: atom_id res chain seq x y z
N MET A 1 -17.96 10.17 -7.98
CA MET A 1 -17.14 9.76 -6.83
C MET A 1 -16.25 10.94 -6.42
N THR A 2 -15.97 11.11 -5.13
CA THR A 2 -14.98 12.11 -4.64
C THR A 2 -14.03 11.42 -3.67
N ILE A 3 -12.73 11.54 -3.93
CA ILE A 3 -11.67 11.04 -3.04
C ILE A 3 -11.32 12.18 -2.08
N ILE A 4 -11.49 11.95 -0.78
CA ILE A 4 -11.20 12.95 0.25
C ILE A 4 -9.82 12.64 0.80
N ILE A 5 -8.82 13.44 0.47
CA ILE A 5 -7.46 13.31 1.00
C ILE A 5 -7.35 14.15 2.29
N PRO A 6 -6.85 13.60 3.42
CA PRO A 6 -6.57 14.40 4.60
C PRO A 6 -5.62 15.57 4.27
N ASP A 7 -5.95 16.77 4.74
CA ASP A 7 -5.22 18.00 4.42
C ASP A 7 -4.32 18.49 5.56
N SER A 8 -4.15 17.66 6.60
CA SER A 8 -3.24 17.93 7.69
C SER A 8 -1.80 18.03 7.20
N ARG A 9 -0.96 18.64 8.04
CA ARG A 9 0.46 18.79 7.73
C ARG A 9 1.16 17.44 7.55
N VAL A 10 0.93 16.48 8.46
CA VAL A 10 1.56 15.15 8.40
C VAL A 10 1.12 14.36 7.17
N ALA A 11 -0.15 14.46 6.76
CA ALA A 11 -0.63 13.80 5.56
C ALA A 11 0.05 14.34 4.30
N LYS A 12 0.16 15.67 4.17
CA LYS A 12 0.85 16.33 3.05
C LYS A 12 2.35 16.01 3.01
N GLU A 13 3.00 16.02 4.17
CA GLU A 13 4.42 15.67 4.27
C GLU A 13 4.66 14.19 3.97
N ALA A 14 3.73 13.29 4.31
CA ALA A 14 3.79 11.87 3.94
C ALA A 14 3.65 11.67 2.42
N SER A 15 2.68 12.30 1.76
CA SER A 15 2.54 12.22 0.30
C SER A 15 3.78 12.76 -0.39
N LYS A 16 4.32 13.88 0.10
CA LYS A 16 5.54 14.48 -0.44
C LYS A 16 6.74 13.54 -0.29
N LEU A 17 6.93 12.95 0.89
CA LEU A 17 8.00 11.98 1.13
C LEU A 17 7.93 10.85 0.10
N VAL A 18 6.77 10.21 -0.03
CA VAL A 18 6.57 9.06 -0.93
C VAL A 18 6.79 9.47 -2.39
N TYR A 19 6.34 10.66 -2.79
CA TYR A 19 6.60 11.21 -4.12
C TYR A 19 8.10 11.41 -4.40
N GLU A 20 8.88 11.84 -3.41
CA GLU A 20 10.31 12.11 -3.57
C GLU A 20 11.16 10.83 -3.64
N ILE A 21 10.74 9.76 -2.97
CA ILE A 21 11.54 8.53 -2.83
C ILE A 21 11.08 7.36 -3.72
N SER A 22 9.87 7.44 -4.27
CA SER A 22 9.28 6.34 -5.05
C SER A 22 9.28 6.64 -6.55
N PRO A 23 9.41 5.62 -7.40
CA PRO A 23 9.04 5.76 -8.81
C PRO A 23 7.54 6.09 -8.94
N GLU A 24 7.18 6.79 -10.02
CA GLU A 24 5.83 7.35 -10.20
C GLU A 24 4.71 6.29 -10.14
N PHE A 25 4.94 5.10 -10.70
CA PHE A 25 3.96 4.00 -10.65
C PHE A 25 3.66 3.55 -9.21
N LEU A 26 4.66 3.57 -8.33
CA LEU A 26 4.55 3.14 -6.93
C LEU A 26 3.91 4.25 -6.09
N TYR A 27 4.25 5.50 -6.34
CA TYR A 27 3.54 6.64 -5.74
C TYR A 27 2.04 6.61 -6.08
N ASN A 28 1.71 6.41 -7.36
CA ASN A 28 0.30 6.31 -7.77
C ASN A 28 -0.37 5.05 -7.19
N HIS A 29 0.35 3.94 -7.04
CA HIS A 29 -0.15 2.75 -6.35
C HIS A 29 -0.56 3.05 -4.91
N CYS A 30 0.30 3.70 -4.13
CA CYS A 30 0.00 4.13 -2.76
C CYS A 30 -1.28 4.99 -2.69
N LEU A 31 -1.49 5.89 -3.65
CA LEU A 31 -2.71 6.70 -3.73
C LEU A 31 -3.94 5.90 -4.18
N ARG A 32 -3.78 4.95 -5.11
CA ARG A 32 -4.86 4.03 -5.50
C ARG A 32 -5.25 3.09 -4.36
N THR A 33 -4.29 2.57 -3.60
CA THR A 33 -4.53 1.79 -2.38
C THR A 33 -5.43 2.56 -1.42
N TYR A 34 -5.14 3.84 -1.17
CA TYR A 34 -6.04 4.67 -0.36
C TYR A 34 -7.43 4.84 -1.00
N ALA A 35 -7.49 5.18 -2.29
CA ALA A 35 -8.75 5.51 -2.95
C ALA A 35 -9.69 4.29 -3.08
N PHE A 36 -9.14 3.13 -3.42
CA PHE A 36 -9.86 1.87 -3.47
C PHE A 36 -10.29 1.42 -2.08
N GLY A 37 -9.42 1.52 -1.08
CA GLY A 37 -9.80 1.22 0.31
C GLY A 37 -10.89 2.16 0.84
N ASP A 38 -10.86 3.46 0.53
CA ASP A 38 -11.94 4.41 0.89
C ASP A 38 -13.26 4.04 0.19
N ALA A 39 -13.22 3.66 -1.09
CA ALA A 39 -14.40 3.18 -1.83
C ALA A 39 -15.00 1.93 -1.17
N LEU A 40 -14.19 0.91 -0.89
CA LEU A 40 -14.61 -0.30 -0.19
C LEU A 40 -15.13 -0.03 1.22
N GLY A 41 -14.45 0.83 1.98
CA GLY A 41 -14.87 1.21 3.32
C GLY A 41 -16.24 1.89 3.32
N ARG A 42 -16.55 2.68 2.29
CA ARG A 42 -17.89 3.25 2.10
C ARG A 42 -18.93 2.17 1.73
N THR A 43 -18.59 1.25 0.81
CA THR A 43 -19.47 0.13 0.45
C THR A 43 -19.84 -0.71 1.67
N TYR A 44 -18.86 -1.04 2.51
CA TYR A 44 -19.07 -1.89 3.69
C TYR A 44 -19.54 -1.12 4.94
N GLY A 45 -19.67 0.21 4.87
CA GLY A 45 -20.11 1.03 6.00
C GLY A 45 -19.13 1.10 7.17
N PHE A 46 -17.83 0.93 6.89
CA PHE A 46 -16.80 1.03 7.91
C PHE A 46 -16.67 2.46 8.45
N LYS A 47 -16.39 2.55 9.75
CA LYS A 47 -16.05 3.80 10.43
C LYS A 47 -14.59 3.73 10.83
N TYR A 48 -13.80 4.71 10.40
CA TYR A 48 -12.35 4.70 10.58
C TYR A 48 -11.80 6.13 10.67
N ASP A 49 -10.64 6.28 11.33
CA ASP A 49 -9.82 7.48 11.27
C ASP A 49 -9.17 7.55 9.88
N ARG A 50 -9.71 8.44 9.05
CA ARG A 50 -9.25 8.64 7.67
C ARG A 50 -7.78 9.06 7.59
N GLU A 51 -7.27 9.80 8.58
CA GLU A 51 -5.87 10.20 8.59
C GLU A 51 -4.95 9.00 8.82
N LEU A 52 -5.29 8.12 9.76
CA LEU A 52 -4.50 6.91 10.01
C LEU A 52 -4.55 5.93 8.85
N PHE A 53 -5.72 5.71 8.27
CA PHE A 53 -5.85 4.92 7.05
C PHE A 53 -5.03 5.52 5.90
N TYR A 54 -5.13 6.84 5.68
CA TYR A 54 -4.34 7.52 4.64
C TYR A 54 -2.84 7.35 4.86
N LEU A 55 -2.35 7.59 6.08
CA LEU A 55 -0.93 7.46 6.42
C LEU A 55 -0.44 6.02 6.23
N GLY A 56 -1.22 5.02 6.64
CA GLY A 56 -0.92 3.61 6.36
C GLY A 56 -0.86 3.32 4.87
N ALA A 57 -1.86 3.75 4.10
CA ALA A 57 -1.94 3.52 2.67
C ALA A 57 -0.80 4.20 1.90
N VAL A 58 -0.46 5.45 2.20
CA VAL A 58 0.59 6.15 1.44
C VAL A 58 1.99 5.68 1.79
N LEU A 59 2.21 5.20 3.01
CA LEU A 59 3.54 4.78 3.48
C LEU A 59 3.80 3.28 3.34
N HIS A 60 2.81 2.43 3.02
CA HIS A 60 2.97 0.97 3.14
C HIS A 60 4.12 0.36 2.33
N ASP A 61 4.39 0.92 1.16
CA ASP A 61 5.40 0.40 0.22
C ASP A 61 6.71 1.19 0.23
N VAL A 62 6.92 2.13 1.17
CA VAL A 62 8.21 2.85 1.24
C VAL A 62 9.38 1.91 1.47
N GLY A 63 9.14 0.73 2.06
CA GLY A 63 10.14 -0.33 2.24
C GLY A 63 10.71 -0.93 0.94
N PHE A 64 10.05 -0.72 -0.21
CA PHE A 64 10.60 -1.10 -1.52
C PHE A 64 11.57 -0.07 -2.11
N THR A 65 11.60 1.15 -1.58
CA THR A 65 12.39 2.23 -2.15
C THR A 65 13.85 2.10 -1.75
N ASP A 66 14.80 2.46 -2.62
CA ASP A 66 16.24 2.42 -2.32
C ASP A 66 16.63 3.26 -1.09
N HIS A 67 15.79 4.24 -0.73
CA HIS A 67 15.97 5.07 0.46
C HIS A 67 15.77 4.29 1.77
N VAL A 68 14.91 3.27 1.77
CA VAL A 68 14.49 2.53 2.97
C VAL A 68 14.93 1.07 2.92
N CYS A 69 14.89 0.45 1.74
CA CYS A 69 15.14 -0.97 1.52
C CYS A 69 16.55 -1.37 1.96
N ARG A 70 16.65 -2.38 2.84
CA ARG A 70 17.94 -2.86 3.37
C ARG A 70 18.07 -4.37 3.30
N LYS A 71 17.61 -5.09 4.32
CA LYS A 71 17.93 -6.51 4.60
C LYS A 71 16.76 -7.35 5.07
N CYS A 72 15.69 -6.74 5.58
CA CYS A 72 14.52 -7.40 6.16
C CYS A 72 13.31 -7.28 5.23
N SER A 73 12.16 -7.91 5.56
CA SER A 73 10.94 -7.74 4.74
C SER A 73 10.63 -6.26 4.56
N PHE A 74 10.24 -5.87 3.35
CA PHE A 74 9.90 -4.48 3.04
C PHE A 74 8.78 -3.95 3.94
N GLU A 75 7.87 -4.81 4.42
CA GLU A 75 6.81 -4.43 5.35
C GLU A 75 7.35 -3.96 6.70
N TYR A 76 8.34 -4.67 7.25
CA TYR A 76 8.96 -4.30 8.53
C TYR A 76 9.80 -3.03 8.37
N GLU A 77 10.57 -2.93 7.28
CA GLU A 77 11.42 -1.77 7.01
C GLU A 77 10.58 -0.51 6.74
N GLY A 78 9.49 -0.66 5.99
CA GLY A 78 8.51 0.38 5.75
C GLY A 78 7.81 0.82 7.03
N ALA A 79 7.41 -0.13 7.88
CA ALA A 79 6.79 0.15 9.17
C ALA A 79 7.73 0.88 10.14
N ASP A 80 9.01 0.48 10.22
CA ASP A 80 10.04 1.17 11.02
C ASP A 80 10.30 2.60 10.52
N HIS A 81 10.32 2.78 9.19
CA HIS A 81 10.49 4.09 8.57
C HIS A 81 9.28 4.99 8.84
N ALA A 82 8.06 4.47 8.64
CA ALA A 82 6.83 5.18 8.91
C ALA A 82 6.72 5.58 10.38
N GLU A 83 7.07 4.69 11.32
CA GLU A 83 7.11 5.03 12.74
C GLU A 83 8.06 6.21 13.01
N THR A 84 9.28 6.16 12.48
CA THR A 84 10.26 7.24 12.63
C THR A 84 9.73 8.56 12.07
N PHE A 85 9.12 8.52 10.88
CA PHE A 85 8.48 9.67 10.25
C PHE A 85 7.36 10.24 11.14
N LEU A 86 6.42 9.42 11.61
CA LEU A 86 5.27 9.87 12.40
C LEU A 86 5.67 10.37 13.79
N ARG A 87 6.67 9.76 14.42
CA ARG A 87 7.27 10.28 15.67
C ARG A 87 7.85 11.67 15.48
N SER A 88 8.52 11.93 14.37
CA SER A 88 9.07 13.28 14.08
C SER A 88 7.98 14.34 13.87
N HIS A 89 6.76 13.92 13.55
CA HIS A 89 5.56 14.77 13.47
C HIS A 89 4.76 14.81 14.79
N ASN A 90 5.29 14.26 15.88
CA ASN A 90 4.68 14.24 17.21
C ASN A 90 3.31 13.56 17.28
N LEU A 91 3.08 12.53 16.46
CA LEU A 91 1.86 11.72 16.60
C LEU A 91 1.91 10.92 17.92
N PRO A 92 0.76 10.73 18.61
CA PRO A 92 0.66 9.85 19.75
C PRO A 92 1.06 8.41 19.40
N GLN A 93 1.68 7.69 20.34
CA GLN A 93 2.13 6.31 20.15
C GLN A 93 1.00 5.40 19.64
N GLU A 94 -0.18 5.48 20.24
CA GLU A 94 -1.34 4.65 19.88
C GLU A 94 -1.74 4.79 18.41
N LYS A 95 -1.59 6.00 17.84
CA LYS A 95 -1.85 6.27 16.42
C LYS A 95 -0.75 5.73 15.52
N ILE A 96 0.49 5.82 15.99
CA ILE A 96 1.66 5.28 15.27
C ILE A 96 1.56 3.75 15.20
N ASP A 97 1.17 3.09 16.28
CA ASP A 97 1.03 1.64 16.35
C ASP A 97 0.01 1.12 15.32
N ILE A 98 -1.11 1.84 15.14
CA ILE A 98 -2.11 1.52 14.12
C ILE A 98 -1.52 1.59 12.71
N VAL A 99 -0.82 2.68 12.38
CA VAL A 99 -0.20 2.85 11.05
C VAL A 99 0.89 1.78 10.84
N ARG A 100 1.71 1.53 11.86
CA ARG A 100 2.76 0.52 11.82
C ARG A 100 2.18 -0.87 11.58
N GLU A 101 1.11 -1.25 12.29
CA GLU A 101 0.45 -2.54 12.12
C GLU A 101 -0.24 -2.65 10.75
N ALA A 102 -0.85 -1.58 10.25
CA ALA A 102 -1.40 -1.52 8.89
C ALA A 102 -0.34 -1.85 7.83
N ILE A 103 0.85 -1.24 7.94
CA ILE A 103 1.96 -1.49 7.03
C ILE A 103 2.52 -2.91 7.20
N MET A 104 2.67 -3.39 8.43
CA MET A 104 3.22 -4.74 8.67
C MET A 104 2.30 -5.86 8.18
N LEU A 105 0.99 -5.65 8.17
CA LEU A 105 0.01 -6.69 7.84
C LEU A 105 -0.60 -6.54 6.44
N HIS A 106 -0.27 -5.51 5.66
CA HIS A 106 -1.01 -5.24 4.41
C HIS A 106 -0.94 -6.37 3.37
N THR A 107 0.07 -7.24 3.40
CA THR A 107 0.14 -8.42 2.52
C THR A 107 -0.53 -9.67 3.10
N SER A 108 -1.03 -9.60 4.33
CA SER A 108 -1.57 -10.71 5.10
C SER A 108 -3.09 -10.60 5.25
N GLU A 109 -3.80 -11.70 5.01
CA GLU A 109 -5.25 -11.81 5.23
C GLU A 109 -5.65 -11.51 6.68
N LEU A 110 -4.72 -11.64 7.64
CA LEU A 110 -4.94 -11.28 9.04
C LEU A 110 -5.35 -9.82 9.21
N ALA A 111 -4.96 -8.92 8.29
CA ALA A 111 -5.37 -7.52 8.32
C ALA A 111 -6.90 -7.36 8.25
N GLY A 112 -7.61 -8.27 7.58
CA GLY A 112 -9.06 -8.22 7.45
C GLY A 112 -9.81 -8.43 8.77
N GLU A 113 -9.17 -9.05 9.76
CA GLU A 113 -9.73 -9.28 11.11
C GLU A 113 -9.41 -8.15 12.10
N LYS A 114 -8.66 -7.13 11.66
CA LYS A 114 -8.21 -6.01 12.49
C LYS A 114 -9.17 -4.83 12.39
N GLN A 115 -8.83 -3.75 13.08
CA GLN A 115 -9.57 -2.51 12.97
C GLN A 115 -9.58 -1.97 11.53
N PRO A 116 -10.62 -1.20 11.14
CA PRO A 116 -10.83 -0.80 9.76
C PRO A 116 -9.64 -0.11 9.07
N GLU A 117 -8.86 0.72 9.78
CA GLU A 117 -7.69 1.40 9.19
C GLU A 117 -6.65 0.40 8.66
N ILE A 118 -6.45 -0.71 9.37
CA ILE A 118 -5.52 -1.78 9.01
C ILE A 118 -6.10 -2.61 7.86
N ALA A 119 -7.37 -3.01 7.99
CA ALA A 119 -8.06 -3.82 6.98
C ALA A 119 -8.14 -3.11 5.63
N LEU A 120 -8.40 -1.80 5.62
CA LEU A 120 -8.56 -1.02 4.40
C LEU A 120 -7.25 -0.81 3.62
N VAL A 121 -6.08 -0.77 4.29
CA VAL A 121 -4.79 -0.76 3.58
C VAL A 121 -4.61 -2.07 2.82
N HIS A 122 -4.87 -3.21 3.48
CA HIS A 122 -4.82 -4.53 2.85
C HIS A 122 -5.82 -4.64 1.67
N PHE A 123 -7.09 -4.26 1.88
CA PHE A 123 -8.11 -4.36 0.83
C PHE A 123 -7.81 -3.45 -0.35
N GLY A 124 -7.37 -2.22 -0.10
CA GLY A 124 -6.98 -1.27 -1.15
C GLY A 124 -5.80 -1.76 -1.97
N ALA A 125 -4.76 -2.29 -1.32
CA ALA A 125 -3.57 -2.81 -1.99
C ALA A 125 -3.93 -4.07 -2.80
N ALA A 126 -4.69 -4.99 -2.22
CA ALA A 126 -5.15 -6.20 -2.92
C ALA A 126 -6.03 -5.88 -4.14
N MET A 127 -6.89 -4.86 -4.04
CA MET A 127 -7.68 -4.40 -5.18
C MET A 127 -6.77 -3.87 -6.29
N ASP A 128 -5.80 -3.00 -5.99
CA ASP A 128 -4.95 -2.42 -7.04
C ASP A 128 -3.95 -3.41 -7.65
N VAL A 129 -3.46 -4.39 -6.87
CA VAL A 129 -2.44 -5.34 -7.33
C VAL A 129 -3.07 -6.53 -8.07
N VAL A 130 -4.16 -7.10 -7.54
CA VAL A 130 -4.75 -8.34 -8.07
C VAL A 130 -6.22 -8.23 -8.45
N GLY A 131 -6.86 -7.07 -8.29
CA GLY A 131 -8.28 -6.87 -8.59
C GLY A 131 -9.23 -7.50 -7.58
N ALA A 132 -8.77 -7.78 -6.36
CA ALA A 132 -9.64 -8.32 -5.32
C ALA A 132 -10.80 -7.35 -4.99
N ARG A 133 -12.01 -7.88 -4.80
CA ARG A 133 -13.22 -7.10 -4.43
C ARG A 133 -13.61 -6.06 -5.47
N ILE A 134 -13.17 -6.19 -6.72
CA ILE A 134 -13.53 -5.26 -7.80
C ILE A 134 -15.06 -5.18 -8.00
N GLU A 135 -15.77 -6.27 -7.73
CA GLU A 135 -17.22 -6.38 -7.76
C GLU A 135 -17.94 -5.55 -6.68
N ASP A 136 -17.23 -5.14 -5.63
CA ASP A 136 -17.78 -4.39 -4.50
C ASP A 136 -17.66 -2.87 -4.68
N ILE A 137 -17.09 -2.41 -5.79
CA ILE A 137 -17.06 -0.99 -6.16
C ILE A 137 -17.77 -0.76 -7.48
N SER A 138 -18.42 0.40 -7.60
CA SER A 138 -19.07 0.81 -8.85
C SER A 138 -18.05 1.04 -9.97
N GLU A 139 -18.41 0.71 -11.20
CA GLU A 139 -17.59 0.96 -12.39
C GLU A 139 -17.19 2.45 -12.50
N GLU A 140 -18.07 3.38 -12.12
CA GLU A 140 -17.78 4.81 -12.13
C GLU A 140 -16.68 5.19 -11.13
N ALA A 141 -16.64 4.55 -9.96
CA ALA A 141 -15.58 4.77 -8.97
C ALA A 141 -14.25 4.16 -9.44
N PHE A 142 -14.30 2.98 -10.04
CA PHE A 142 -13.13 2.31 -10.60
C PHE A 142 -12.44 3.18 -11.66
N HIS A 143 -13.18 3.64 -12.68
CA HIS A 143 -12.62 4.47 -13.75
C HIS A 143 -12.14 5.84 -13.22
N PHE A 144 -12.90 6.46 -12.30
CA PHE A 144 -12.50 7.72 -11.68
C PHE A 144 -11.15 7.61 -10.95
N ILE A 145 -10.92 6.51 -10.21
CA ILE A 145 -9.66 6.30 -9.47
C ILE A 145 -8.50 6.08 -10.44
N LEU A 146 -8.69 5.29 -11.50
CA LEU A 146 -7.64 5.04 -12.49
C LEU A 146 -7.30 6.27 -13.34
N GLU A 147 -8.26 7.15 -13.61
CA GLU A 147 -8.03 8.43 -14.27
C GLU A 147 -7.26 9.40 -13.35
N ALA A 148 -7.65 9.47 -12.06
CA ALA A 148 -6.99 10.34 -11.09
C ALA A 148 -5.54 9.92 -10.80
N TYR A 149 -5.27 8.61 -10.75
CA TYR A 149 -3.96 8.05 -10.41
C TYR A 149 -3.55 6.97 -11.44
N PRO A 150 -3.03 7.38 -12.61
CA PRO A 150 -2.69 6.45 -13.69
C PRO A 150 -1.74 5.32 -13.25
N ARG A 151 -1.94 4.12 -13.81
CA ARG A 151 -1.16 2.92 -13.46
C ARG A 151 0.26 2.92 -14.00
N LEU A 152 0.49 3.53 -15.16
CA LEU A 152 1.82 3.72 -15.74
C LEU A 152 2.61 2.42 -15.95
N GLY A 153 1.95 1.36 -16.45
CA GLY A 153 2.58 0.05 -16.66
C GLY A 153 2.83 -0.71 -15.35
N PHE A 154 1.94 -0.50 -14.36
CA PHE A 154 2.13 -0.96 -12.99
C PHE A 154 2.39 -2.46 -12.92
N LYS A 155 1.63 -3.29 -13.64
CA LYS A 155 1.80 -4.76 -13.60
C LYS A 155 3.24 -5.19 -13.82
N GLN A 156 3.86 -4.73 -14.90
CA GLN A 156 5.24 -5.10 -15.22
C GLN A 156 6.21 -4.47 -14.21
N ALA A 157 6.06 -3.18 -13.92
CA ALA A 157 6.97 -2.45 -13.04
C ALA A 157 6.97 -3.02 -11.60
N PHE A 158 5.80 -3.38 -11.08
CA PHE A 158 5.65 -3.94 -9.73
C PHE A 158 6.18 -5.37 -9.64
N VAL A 159 5.97 -6.20 -10.67
CA VAL A 159 6.58 -7.54 -10.74
C VAL A 159 8.12 -7.45 -10.73
N GLU A 160 8.70 -6.53 -11.50
CA GLU A 160 10.16 -6.34 -11.51
C GLU A 160 10.67 -5.78 -10.19
N LEU A 161 9.92 -4.89 -9.53
CA LEU A 161 10.24 -4.39 -8.20
C LEU A 161 10.30 -5.51 -7.16
N VAL A 162 9.30 -6.40 -7.13
CA VAL A 162 9.25 -7.55 -6.21
C VAL A 162 10.38 -8.55 -6.51
N LYS A 163 10.72 -8.78 -7.78
CA LYS A 163 11.88 -9.61 -8.16
C LYS A 163 13.20 -9.01 -7.68
N TYR A 164 13.36 -7.69 -7.85
CA TYR A 164 14.53 -6.97 -7.40
C TYR A 164 14.70 -7.09 -5.88
N ASP A 165 13.65 -6.81 -5.12
CA ASP A 165 13.65 -6.94 -3.65
C ASP A 165 13.97 -8.38 -3.21
N ALA A 166 13.35 -9.38 -3.84
CA ALA A 166 13.61 -10.79 -3.57
C ALA A 166 15.09 -11.16 -3.77
N GLN A 167 15.70 -10.70 -4.87
CA GLN A 167 17.11 -10.95 -5.18
C GLN A 167 18.04 -10.21 -4.21
N LEU A 168 17.75 -8.94 -3.92
CA LEU A 168 18.55 -8.12 -3.01
C LEU A 168 18.66 -8.75 -1.61
N LYS A 169 17.55 -9.31 -1.12
CA LYS A 169 17.43 -9.87 0.24
C LYS A 169 17.72 -11.37 0.33
N HIS A 170 17.96 -12.03 -0.81
CA HIS A 170 18.19 -13.47 -0.87
C HIS A 170 19.40 -13.92 -0.04
N GLY A 171 20.45 -13.10 0.04
CA GLY A 171 21.65 -13.42 0.82
C GLY A 171 21.42 -13.45 2.33
N GLN A 172 20.42 -12.71 2.83
CA GLN A 172 20.06 -12.64 4.24
C GLN A 172 18.98 -13.68 4.58
N ASP A 173 17.97 -13.79 3.73
CA ASP A 173 16.90 -14.78 3.86
C ASP A 173 16.43 -15.26 2.48
N PRO A 174 16.76 -16.49 2.06
CA PRO A 174 16.26 -17.10 0.83
C PRO A 174 14.73 -17.31 0.80
N ASN A 175 14.08 -17.21 1.95
CA ASN A 175 12.63 -17.30 2.13
C ASN A 175 11.98 -15.97 2.48
N ASN A 176 12.64 -14.84 2.18
CA ASN A 176 12.06 -13.52 2.34
C ASN A 176 10.69 -13.43 1.66
N LEU A 177 9.83 -12.51 2.15
CA LEU A 177 8.45 -12.43 1.71
C LEU A 177 8.32 -12.33 0.19
N SER A 178 9.08 -11.44 -0.45
CA SER A 178 9.06 -11.25 -1.91
C SER A 178 9.39 -12.54 -2.66
N SER A 179 10.37 -13.31 -2.20
CA SER A 179 10.68 -14.65 -2.74
C SER A 179 9.52 -15.64 -2.54
N SER A 180 8.86 -15.59 -1.38
CA SER A 180 7.67 -16.41 -1.08
C SER A 180 6.49 -16.06 -1.98
N MET A 181 6.21 -14.76 -2.18
CA MET A 181 5.17 -14.26 -3.08
C MET A 181 5.40 -14.78 -4.50
N LEU A 182 6.62 -14.62 -5.04
CA LEU A 182 6.98 -15.09 -6.37
C LEU A 182 6.75 -16.61 -6.52
N ARG A 183 7.15 -17.42 -5.54
CA ARG A 183 6.94 -18.88 -5.56
C ARG A 183 5.46 -19.28 -5.50
N ARG A 184 4.60 -18.44 -4.93
CA ARG A 184 3.16 -18.71 -4.78
C ARG A 184 2.34 -18.31 -6.02
N GLY A 185 2.98 -17.78 -7.06
CA GLY A 185 2.31 -17.39 -8.31
C GLY A 185 1.98 -15.90 -8.40
N PHE A 186 2.64 -15.05 -7.60
CA PHE A 186 2.40 -13.60 -7.61
C PHE A 186 2.47 -12.97 -9.01
N VAL A 187 3.39 -13.42 -9.86
CA VAL A 187 3.50 -12.93 -11.25
C VAL A 187 2.20 -13.18 -12.03
N ASP A 188 1.61 -14.36 -11.90
CA ASP A 188 0.37 -14.70 -12.59
C ASP A 188 -0.81 -13.92 -12.03
N TRP A 189 -0.86 -13.71 -10.71
CA TRP A 189 -1.91 -12.90 -10.08
C TRP A 189 -1.92 -11.45 -10.58
N VAL A 190 -0.74 -10.82 -10.63
CA VAL A 190 -0.60 -9.43 -11.11
C VAL A 190 -0.88 -9.34 -12.61
N THR A 191 -0.33 -10.25 -13.42
CA THR A 191 -0.47 -10.20 -14.88
C THR A 191 -1.93 -10.39 -15.31
N ASN A 192 -2.65 -11.30 -14.64
CA ASN A 192 -4.05 -11.60 -14.93
C ASN A 192 -5.06 -10.68 -14.20
N ALA A 193 -4.58 -9.71 -13.42
CA ALA A 193 -5.46 -8.74 -12.77
C ALA A 193 -6.29 -7.97 -13.82
N PRO A 194 -7.56 -7.60 -13.51
CA PRO A 194 -8.54 -7.04 -14.45
C PRO A 194 -8.28 -5.56 -14.80
N PHE A 195 -7.02 -5.21 -15.05
CA PHE A 195 -6.59 -3.91 -15.55
C PHE A 195 -6.14 -4.07 -17.00
N SER A 196 -6.38 -3.03 -17.82
CA SER A 196 -6.19 -3.06 -19.27
C SER A 196 -4.74 -3.05 -19.75
N GLU A 197 -3.80 -2.74 -18.86
CA GLU A 197 -2.35 -2.85 -19.10
C GLU A 197 -1.83 -4.29 -19.07
#